data_AF-U3TGR3-F1
#
_entry.id   AF-U3TGR3-F1
#
_cell.length_a   1.000
_cell.length_b   1.000
_cell.length_c   1.000
_cell.angle_alpha   90.00
_cell.angle_beta   90.00
_cell.angle_gamma   90.00
#
_symmetry.space_group_name_H-M   'P 1'
#
loop_
_entity.id
_entity.type
_entity.pdbx_description
1 polymer ?
#
loop_
_entity_poly.entity_id
_entity_poly.type
_entity_poly.pdbx_seq_one_letter_code
_entity_poly.pdbx_strand_id
1 'polypeptide(L)'
;MPLPSAKIQVYAYAGVALLFLAVTIGAFTRAYGAGMGCGPDWPTCNGEIVPLTANTATLLEYFHRVAAGLGFVLITYTAYLSLKASGDRGVKLWATATIIALVTQIILGAVVVWYHLNPPLSALHTTLAIVTVALATGMAVKLSHTRVRG
;
A
#
# COMPACT_ATOMS: atom_id res chain seq x y z
N MET A 1 -23.82 -4.58 11.40
CA MET A 1 -24.24 -5.54 10.36
C MET A 1 -22.97 -6.12 9.74
N PRO A 2 -22.69 -7.43 9.85
CA PRO A 2 -21.54 -8.02 9.17
C PRO A 2 -21.72 -7.84 7.65
N LEU A 3 -20.69 -7.34 6.97
CA LEU A 3 -20.72 -7.18 5.52
C LEU A 3 -20.75 -8.56 4.85
N PRO A 4 -21.53 -8.75 3.76
CA PRO A 4 -21.48 -9.97 2.97
C PRO A 4 -20.04 -10.27 2.51
N SER A 5 -19.62 -11.53 2.61
CA SER A 5 -18.25 -11.99 2.26
C SER A 5 -17.81 -11.52 0.88
N ALA A 6 -18.72 -11.46 -0.10
CA ALA A 6 -18.48 -10.97 -1.44
C ALA A 6 -18.00 -9.50 -1.49
N LYS A 7 -18.54 -8.62 -0.63
CA LYS A 7 -18.12 -7.21 -0.59
C LYS A 7 -16.71 -7.07 -0.04
N ILE A 8 -16.36 -7.83 1.01
CA ILE A 8 -15.01 -7.82 1.59
C ILE A 8 -13.99 -8.31 0.56
N GLN A 9 -14.32 -9.33 -0.24
CA GLN A 9 -13.46 -9.81 -1.32
C GLN A 9 -13.23 -8.75 -2.40
N VAL A 10 -14.27 -8.03 -2.83
CA VAL A 10 -14.12 -6.93 -3.80
C VAL A 10 -13.17 -5.86 -3.28
N TYR A 11 -13.32 -5.45 -2.02
CA TYR A 11 -12.39 -4.48 -1.40
C TYR A 11 -10.95 -5.02 -1.32
N ALA A 12 -10.78 -6.30 -1.02
CA ALA A 12 -9.46 -6.93 -0.95
C ALA A 12 -8.75 -6.88 -2.32
N TYR A 13 -9.42 -7.33 -3.39
CA TYR A 13 -8.83 -7.33 -4.73
C TYR A 13 -8.62 -5.92 -5.29
N ALA A 14 -9.54 -4.99 -5.04
CA ALA A 14 -9.35 -3.59 -5.40
C ALA A 14 -8.14 -2.96 -4.67
N GLY A 15 -7.98 -3.26 -3.38
CA GLY A 15 -6.82 -2.82 -2.60
C GLY A 15 -5.51 -3.42 -3.10
N VAL A 16 -5.50 -4.71 -3.47
CA VAL A 16 -4.34 -5.38 -4.07
C VAL A 16 -3.96 -4.72 -5.40
N ALA A 17 -4.95 -4.41 -6.25
CA ALA A 17 -4.72 -3.71 -7.51
C ALA A 17 -4.11 -2.32 -7.28
N LEU A 18 -4.60 -1.55 -6.30
CA LEU A 18 -4.03 -0.24 -5.94
C LEU A 18 -2.59 -0.34 -5.44
N LEU A 19 -2.29 -1.32 -4.57
CA LEU A 19 -0.91 -1.53 -4.11
C LEU A 19 0.01 -1.95 -5.26
N PHE A 20 -0.46 -2.83 -6.15
CA PHE A 20 0.30 -3.22 -7.34
C PHE A 20 0.57 -2.02 -8.24
N LEU A 21 -0.44 -1.19 -8.52
CA LEU A 21 -0.28 0.08 -9.25
C LEU A 21 0.74 1.00 -8.57
N ALA A 22 0.70 1.13 -7.25
CA ALA A 22 1.67 1.92 -6.51
C ALA A 22 3.11 1.42 -6.71
N VAL A 23 3.33 0.10 -6.67
CA VAL A 23 4.64 -0.52 -6.98
C VAL A 23 5.06 -0.22 -8.41
N THR A 24 4.16 -0.36 -9.38
CA THR A 24 4.44 -0.06 -10.79
C THR A 24 4.82 1.41 -10.96
N ILE A 25 4.00 2.36 -10.48
CA ILE A 25 4.29 3.80 -10.58
C ILE A 25 5.60 4.13 -9.86
N GLY A 26 5.89 3.51 -8.71
CA GLY A 26 7.16 3.68 -8.00
C GLY A 26 8.37 3.21 -8.82
N ALA A 27 8.27 2.06 -9.48
CA ALA A 27 9.30 1.56 -10.40
C ALA A 27 9.51 2.51 -11.59
N PHE A 28 8.42 3.02 -12.19
CA PHE A 28 8.49 4.05 -13.23
C PHE A 28 9.15 5.33 -12.72
N THR A 29 8.73 5.85 -11.56
CA THR A 29 9.28 7.06 -10.95
C THR A 29 10.80 6.94 -10.76
N ARG A 30 11.28 5.79 -10.27
CA ARG A 30 12.72 5.51 -10.17
C ARG A 30 13.41 5.46 -11.53
N ALA A 31 12.82 4.80 -12.52
CA ALA A 31 13.42 4.65 -13.85
C ALA A 31 13.60 6.00 -14.57
N TYR A 32 12.69 6.94 -14.32
CA TYR A 32 12.75 8.30 -14.86
C TYR A 32 13.60 9.27 -14.01
N GLY A 33 14.25 8.81 -12.94
CA GLY A 33 15.01 9.68 -12.03
C GLY A 33 14.14 10.67 -11.23
N ALA A 34 12.83 10.40 -11.15
CA ALA A 34 11.83 11.29 -10.57
C ALA A 34 11.55 11.02 -9.07
N GLY A 35 12.37 10.21 -8.40
CA GLY A 35 12.12 9.78 -7.02
C GLY A 35 12.17 10.87 -5.95
N MET A 36 12.63 12.08 -6.30
CA MET A 36 12.62 13.28 -5.44
C MET A 36 11.77 14.41 -6.05
N GLY A 37 10.79 14.09 -6.89
CA GLY A 37 9.90 15.05 -7.52
C GLY A 37 9.07 15.89 -6.53
N CYS A 38 8.78 15.35 -5.34
CA CYS A 38 8.13 16.04 -4.22
C CYS A 38 9.12 16.68 -3.23
N GLY A 39 10.43 16.64 -3.52
CA GLY A 39 11.46 17.12 -2.62
C GLY A 39 11.60 16.27 -1.34
N PRO A 40 12.14 16.83 -0.25
CA PRO A 40 12.30 16.14 1.02
C PRO A 40 10.99 16.04 1.82
N ASP A 41 9.89 16.55 1.27
CA ASP A 41 8.63 16.67 1.97
C ASP A 41 7.91 15.33 2.04
N TRP A 42 7.40 15.02 3.23
CA TRP A 42 6.48 13.94 3.49
C TRP A 42 5.69 14.31 4.75
N PRO A 43 4.34 14.25 4.77
CA PRO A 43 3.47 13.67 3.74
C PRO A 43 3.11 14.65 2.59
N THR A 44 3.42 15.94 2.73
CA THR A 44 3.22 16.95 1.69
C THR A 44 4.19 16.75 0.52
N CYS A 45 3.93 17.42 -0.60
CA CYS A 45 4.73 17.41 -1.81
C CYS A 45 5.04 18.86 -2.18
N ASN A 46 6.29 19.30 -1.99
CA ASN A 46 6.72 20.70 -2.16
C ASN A 46 5.81 21.70 -1.39
N GLY A 47 5.52 21.42 -0.12
CA GLY A 47 4.64 22.24 0.73
C GLY A 47 3.14 22.09 0.49
N GLU A 48 2.71 21.36 -0.55
CA GLU A 48 1.30 21.22 -0.93
C GLU A 48 0.78 19.78 -0.70
N ILE A 49 -0.53 19.62 -0.44
CA ILE A 49 -1.18 18.29 -0.40
C ILE A 49 -1.60 17.85 -1.80
N VAL A 50 -1.91 18.79 -2.68
CA VAL A 50 -2.21 18.55 -4.09
C VAL A 50 -1.38 19.55 -4.88
N PRO A 51 -0.34 19.13 -5.61
CA PRO A 51 0.54 20.04 -6.31
C PRO A 51 -0.18 20.59 -7.56
N LEU A 52 -0.70 21.82 -7.47
CA LEU A 52 -1.46 22.44 -8.57
C LEU A 52 -0.57 22.89 -9.72
N THR A 53 0.70 23.17 -9.43
CA THR A 53 1.76 23.43 -10.41
C THR A 53 2.86 22.40 -10.26
N ALA A 54 2.86 21.39 -11.12
CA ALA A 54 3.75 20.24 -11.02
C ALA A 54 4.48 19.99 -12.33
N ASN A 55 5.79 19.73 -12.27
CA ASN A 55 6.51 19.15 -13.39
C ASN A 55 6.27 17.63 -13.44
N THR A 56 6.73 16.97 -14.50
CA THR A 56 6.55 15.52 -14.69
C THR A 56 7.10 14.69 -13.52
N ALA A 57 8.23 15.08 -12.93
CA ALA A 57 8.82 14.34 -11.81
C ALA A 57 7.93 14.43 -10.55
N THR A 58 7.45 15.63 -10.22
CA THR A 58 6.49 15.86 -9.13
C THR A 58 5.22 15.06 -9.33
N LEU A 59 4.66 15.03 -10.55
CA LEU A 59 3.45 14.26 -10.84
C LEU A 59 3.66 12.75 -10.65
N LEU A 60 4.77 12.20 -11.12
CA LEU A 60 5.06 10.77 -10.98
C LEU A 60 5.14 10.35 -9.50
N GLU A 61 5.90 11.09 -8.69
CA GLU A 61 6.02 10.79 -7.27
C GLU A 61 4.68 11.02 -6.53
N TYR A 62 3.97 12.09 -6.86
CA TYR A 62 2.66 12.38 -6.29
C TYR A 62 1.65 11.26 -6.57
N PHE A 63 1.52 10.81 -7.83
CA PHE A 63 0.61 9.72 -8.17
C PHE A 63 1.01 8.38 -7.53
N HIS A 64 2.32 8.12 -7.37
CA HIS A 64 2.78 6.99 -6.56
C HIS A 64 2.25 7.09 -5.12
N ARG A 65 2.40 8.25 -4.46
CA ARG A 65 1.92 8.48 -3.08
C ARG A 65 0.40 8.34 -2.97
N VAL A 66 -0.36 8.85 -3.95
CA VAL A 66 -1.83 8.72 -3.99
C VAL A 66 -2.25 7.26 -4.13
N ALA A 67 -1.69 6.52 -5.09
CA ALA A 67 -2.00 5.10 -5.27
C ALA A 67 -1.64 4.28 -4.01
N ALA A 68 -0.47 4.55 -3.42
CA ALA A 68 -0.02 3.90 -2.19
C ALA A 68 -0.96 4.20 -1.01
N GLY A 69 -1.38 5.46 -0.85
CA GLY A 69 -2.30 5.89 0.21
C GLY A 69 -3.69 5.25 0.08
N LEU A 70 -4.26 5.23 -1.12
CA LEU A 70 -5.54 4.57 -1.39
C LEU A 70 -5.47 3.07 -1.13
N GLY A 71 -4.39 2.41 -1.59
CA GLY A 71 -4.14 1.00 -1.33
C GLY A 71 -3.98 0.69 0.16
N PHE A 72 -3.24 1.53 0.89
CA PHE A 72 -3.05 1.43 2.34
C PHE A 72 -4.39 1.49 3.08
N VAL A 73 -5.23 2.50 2.78
CA VAL A 73 -6.54 2.67 3.44
C VAL A 73 -7.43 1.46 3.16
N LEU A 74 -7.56 1.05 1.90
CA LEU A 74 -8.48 0.00 1.51
C LEU A 74 -8.07 -1.38 2.03
N ILE A 75 -6.77 -1.71 1.99
CA ILE A 75 -6.27 -2.98 2.54
C ILE A 75 -6.34 -2.99 4.07
N THR A 76 -6.00 -1.89 4.75
CA THR A 76 -6.14 -1.82 6.21
C THR A 76 -7.60 -1.99 6.63
N TYR A 77 -8.54 -1.34 5.93
CA TYR A 77 -9.97 -1.50 6.15
C TYR A 77 -10.42 -2.96 5.93
N THR A 78 -9.99 -3.58 4.84
CA THR A 78 -10.32 -4.99 4.53
C THR A 78 -9.72 -5.97 5.54
N ALA A 79 -8.48 -5.74 5.98
CA ALA A 79 -7.83 -6.55 7.00
C ALA A 79 -8.57 -6.43 8.35
N TYR A 80 -8.96 -5.21 8.74
CA TYR A 80 -9.77 -4.98 9.93
C TYR A 80 -11.13 -5.70 9.88
N LEU A 81 -11.84 -5.62 8.76
CA LEU A 81 -13.09 -6.37 8.56
C LEU A 81 -12.87 -7.87 8.64
N SER A 82 -11.79 -8.39 8.03
CA SER A 82 -11.43 -9.80 8.05
C SER A 82 -11.12 -10.31 9.46
N LEU A 83 -10.44 -9.49 10.28
CA LEU A 83 -10.17 -9.78 11.70
C LEU A 83 -11.46 -9.87 12.54
N LYS A 84 -12.45 -9.04 12.24
CA LYS A 84 -13.75 -9.03 12.94
C LYS A 84 -14.70 -10.14 12.47
N ALA A 85 -14.75 -10.39 11.17
CA ALA A 85 -15.76 -11.27 10.58
C ALA A 85 -15.32 -12.75 10.55
N SER A 86 -14.01 -13.03 10.53
CA SER A 86 -13.51 -14.41 10.43
C SER A 86 -13.19 -15.02 11.80
N GLY A 87 -13.64 -16.25 12.02
CA GLY A 87 -13.18 -17.10 13.13
C GLY A 87 -11.90 -17.90 12.80
N ASP A 88 -11.49 -17.94 11.53
CA ASP A 88 -10.34 -18.72 11.05
C ASP A 88 -9.03 -18.03 11.47
N ARG A 89 -8.18 -18.76 12.22
CA ARG A 89 -6.88 -18.24 12.71
C ARG A 89 -5.94 -17.89 11.57
N GLY A 90 -6.00 -18.59 10.44
CA GLY A 90 -5.23 -18.30 9.25
C GLY A 90 -5.60 -16.95 8.64
N VAL A 91 -6.90 -16.67 8.44
CA VAL A 91 -7.35 -15.34 7.97
C VAL A 91 -6.83 -14.23 8.87
N LYS A 92 -6.91 -14.42 10.19
CA LYS A 92 -6.40 -13.44 11.16
C LYS A 92 -4.88 -13.25 11.07
N LEU A 93 -4.12 -14.34 10.91
CA LEU A 93 -2.68 -14.27 10.73
C LEU A 93 -2.29 -13.47 9.49
N TRP A 94 -2.89 -13.76 8.34
CA TRP A 94 -2.64 -13.03 7.09
C TRP A 94 -3.03 -11.56 7.20
N ALA A 95 -4.18 -11.26 7.82
CA ALA A 95 -4.62 -9.88 8.02
C ALA A 95 -3.68 -9.09 8.94
N THR A 96 -3.27 -9.66 10.08
CA THR A 96 -2.31 -9.02 11.00
C THR A 96 -0.95 -8.82 10.34
N ALA A 97 -0.42 -9.83 9.65
CA ALA A 97 0.85 -9.71 8.93
C ALA A 97 0.81 -8.61 7.86
N THR A 98 -0.31 -8.49 7.13
CA THR A 98 -0.51 -7.45 6.11
C THR A 98 -0.52 -6.04 6.74
N ILE A 99 -1.20 -5.85 7.89
CA ILE A 99 -1.22 -4.56 8.59
C ILE A 99 0.19 -4.17 9.06
N ILE A 100 0.93 -5.11 9.66
CA ILE A 100 2.31 -4.86 10.11
C ILE A 100 3.20 -4.45 8.92
N ALA A 101 3.09 -5.17 7.81
CA ALA A 101 3.85 -4.86 6.59
C ALA A 101 3.50 -3.46 6.05
N LEU A 102 2.21 -3.10 6.00
CA LEU A 102 1.77 -1.76 5.56
C LEU A 102 2.26 -0.62 6.45
N VAL A 103 2.20 -0.78 7.77
CA VAL A 103 2.72 0.22 8.72
C VAL A 103 4.23 0.37 8.56
N THR A 104 4.93 -0.74 8.37
CA THR A 104 6.38 -0.71 8.12
C THR A 104 6.68 -0.04 6.77
N GLN A 105 5.85 -0.28 5.76
CA GLN A 105 6.00 0.30 4.42
C GLN A 105 5.87 1.82 4.41
N ILE A 106 4.88 2.37 5.12
CA ILE A 106 4.66 3.83 5.16
C ILE A 106 5.81 4.54 5.91
N ILE A 107 6.28 3.95 7.02
CA ILE A 107 7.43 4.46 7.78
C ILE A 107 8.70 4.41 6.92
N LEU A 108 8.97 3.26 6.31
CA LEU A 108 10.16 3.07 5.48
C LEU A 108 10.11 3.97 4.22
N GLY A 109 8.93 4.22 3.66
CA GLY A 109 8.76 5.18 2.56
C GLY A 109 9.14 6.61 2.95
N ALA A 110 8.69 7.07 4.12
CA ALA A 110 9.10 8.38 4.65
C ALA A 110 10.62 8.45 4.89
N VAL A 111 11.20 7.39 5.47
CA VAL A 111 12.64 7.26 5.70
C VAL A 111 13.43 7.32 4.38
N VAL A 112 12.96 6.67 3.31
CA VAL A 112 13.61 6.73 1.99
C VAL A 112 13.69 8.17 1.46
N VAL A 113 12.63 8.96 1.63
CA VAL A 113 12.59 10.38 1.22
C VAL A 113 13.56 11.21 2.06
N TRP A 114 13.51 11.10 3.40
CA TRP A 114 14.38 11.88 4.29
C TRP A 114 15.87 11.56 4.12
N TYR A 115 16.20 10.32 3.72
CA TYR A 115 17.56 9.89 3.39
C TYR A 115 17.88 9.98 1.90
N HIS A 116 17.15 10.81 1.14
CA HIS A 116 17.47 11.18 -0.24
C HIS A 116 17.70 9.97 -1.15
N LEU A 117 16.78 9.00 -1.08
CA LEU A 117 16.80 7.77 -1.90
C LEU A 117 18.02 6.88 -1.70
N ASN A 118 18.62 6.89 -0.50
CA ASN A 118 19.71 5.99 -0.12
C ASN A 118 19.50 4.56 -0.69
N PRO A 119 20.43 4.02 -1.49
CA PRO A 119 20.14 2.82 -2.29
C PRO A 119 19.74 1.57 -1.48
N PRO A 120 20.41 1.25 -0.35
CA PRO A 120 19.94 0.19 0.55
C PRO A 120 18.51 0.37 1.06
N LEU A 121 18.16 1.58 1.51
CA LEU A 121 16.81 1.87 2.03
C LEU A 121 15.75 1.76 0.93
N SER A 122 16.05 2.29 -0.26
CA SER A 122 15.17 2.19 -1.43
C SER A 122 14.94 0.75 -1.89
N ALA A 123 16.00 -0.08 -1.85
CA ALA A 123 15.90 -1.51 -2.15
C ALA A 123 15.02 -2.22 -1.12
N LEU A 124 15.26 -1.99 0.17
CA LEU A 124 14.46 -2.57 1.25
C LEU A 124 12.98 -2.17 1.13
N HIS A 125 12.71 -0.90 0.84
CA HIS A 125 11.35 -0.39 0.61
C HIS A 125 10.65 -1.10 -0.54
N THR A 126 11.36 -1.32 -1.65
CA THR A 126 10.82 -2.01 -2.82
C THR A 126 10.55 -3.48 -2.52
N THR A 127 11.48 -4.17 -1.86
CA THR A 127 11.31 -5.57 -1.45
C THR A 127 10.11 -5.73 -0.50
N LEU A 128 10.00 -4.86 0.50
CA LEU A 128 8.88 -4.88 1.43
C LEU A 128 7.55 -4.56 0.73
N ALA A 129 7.54 -3.70 -0.29
CA ALA A 129 6.34 -3.43 -1.09
C ALA A 129 5.83 -4.70 -1.79
N ILE A 130 6.74 -5.45 -2.43
CA ILE A 130 6.40 -6.70 -3.12
C ILE A 130 5.88 -7.74 -2.12
N VAL A 131 6.53 -7.88 -0.97
CA VAL A 131 6.07 -8.76 0.11
C VAL A 131 4.68 -8.33 0.60
N THR A 132 4.42 -7.03 0.74
CA THR A 132 3.13 -6.50 1.17
C THR A 132 2.02 -6.84 0.17
N VAL A 133 2.28 -6.72 -1.13
CA VAL A 133 1.34 -7.14 -2.19
C VAL A 133 1.07 -8.64 -2.12
N ALA A 134 2.11 -9.46 -1.90
CA ALA A 134 1.95 -10.90 -1.75
C ALA A 134 1.14 -11.28 -0.51
N LEU A 135 1.38 -10.64 0.64
CA LEU A 135 0.61 -10.82 1.87
C LEU A 135 -0.86 -10.44 1.70
N ALA A 136 -1.13 -9.28 1.09
CA ALA A 136 -2.48 -8.81 0.81
C ALA A 136 -3.23 -9.75 -0.16
N THR A 137 -2.53 -10.27 -1.17
CA THR A 137 -3.08 -11.28 -2.10
C THR A 137 -3.37 -12.59 -1.39
N GLY A 138 -2.44 -13.07 -0.55
CA GLY A 138 -2.62 -14.27 0.27
C GLY A 138 -3.80 -14.16 1.23
N MET A 139 -3.98 -12.99 1.85
CA MET A 139 -5.17 -12.66 2.65
C MET A 139 -6.45 -12.74 1.81
N ALA A 140 -6.48 -12.10 0.63
CA ALA A 140 -7.66 -12.09 -0.25
C ALA A 140 -8.05 -13.51 -0.70
N VAL A 141 -7.08 -14.34 -1.08
CA VAL A 141 -7.29 -15.74 -1.46
C VAL A 141 -7.73 -16.58 -0.27
N LYS A 142 -7.08 -16.44 0.89
CA LYS A 142 -7.51 -17.19 2.09
C LYS A 142 -8.94 -16.85 2.49
N LEU A 143 -9.32 -15.58 2.36
CA LEU A 143 -10.68 -15.12 2.61
C LEU A 143 -11.70 -15.72 1.62
N SER A 144 -11.32 -15.94 0.35
CA SER A 144 -12.21 -16.55 -0.64
C SER A 144 -12.53 -18.03 -0.37
N HIS A 145 -11.60 -18.74 0.27
CA HIS A 145 -11.78 -20.15 0.66
C HIS A 145 -12.38 -20.34 2.06
N THR A 146 -12.61 -19.27 2.82
CA THR A 146 -13.14 -19.36 4.19
C THR A 146 -14.62 -18.97 4.22
N ARG A 147 -15.49 -19.80 4.80
CA ARG A 147 -16.87 -19.40 5.11
C ARG A 147 -16.85 -18.35 6.21
N VAL A 148 -16.93 -17.08 5.83
CA VAL A 148 -17.18 -15.97 6.76
C VAL A 148 -18.60 -16.16 7.32
N ARG A 149 -18.76 -16.11 8.63
CA ARG A 149 -20.09 -16.17 9.26
C ARG A 149 -20.84 -14.89 8.86
N GLY A 150 -21.91 -15.05 8.08
CA GLY A 150 -22.83 -13.97 7.73
C GLY A 150 -23.63 -13.49 8.92
#